data_AF-A0A1D1VSQ2-F1
#
_entry.id   AF-A0A1D1VSQ2-F1
#
_cell.length_a   1.000
_cell.length_b   1.000
_cell.length_c   1.000
_cell.angle_alpha   90.00
_cell.angle_beta   90.00
_cell.angle_gamma   90.00
#
_symmetry.space_group_name_H-M   'P 1'
#
loop_
_entity.id
_entity.type
_entity.pdbx_description
1 polymer ?
#
loop_
_entity_poly.entity_id
_entity_poly.type
_entity_poly.pdbx_seq_one_letter_code
_entity_poly.pdbx_strand_id
1 'polypeptide(L)'
;MWGILWKISLCCAVLSSGLLVRGLESGYYRIQAELLQLQNPLGVRHDGALCDNFGTCDPVIKVFLDTSRPMAAFPGARYISQYQKIFTATDQNEPLINKMVTEDVCGHPFTQANLRAYVKDDDSFLRLTDDHISDFDCLFSPSLDVPMGTDESTAIWSNGQPCVGTTQPGKIKLFFRYRMYRISPEECGKLSVTTNAPVVQPEIHTPVSATQISATVRHAMA
;
A
#
# COMPACT_ATOMS: atom_id res chain seq x y z
N MET A 1 57.39 -10.35 -57.42
CA MET A 1 56.84 -9.95 -56.11
C MET A 1 55.43 -9.42 -56.33
N TRP A 2 54.42 -10.26 -56.11
CA TRP A 2 53.00 -9.92 -56.28
C TRP A 2 52.38 -9.73 -54.90
N GLY A 3 51.85 -8.54 -54.61
CA GLY A 3 51.13 -8.24 -53.38
C GLY A 3 49.64 -8.20 -53.66
N ILE A 4 48.89 -9.14 -53.07
CA ILE A 4 47.43 -9.24 -53.17
C ILE A 4 46.82 -8.45 -52.00
N LEU A 5 46.25 -7.28 -52.30
CA LEU A 5 45.45 -6.51 -51.35
C LEU A 5 44.06 -7.14 -51.20
N TRP A 6 43.77 -7.69 -50.02
CA TRP A 6 42.42 -8.10 -49.64
C TRP A 6 41.65 -6.89 -49.08
N LYS A 7 40.64 -6.43 -49.82
CA LYS A 7 39.64 -5.47 -49.33
C LYS A 7 38.60 -6.24 -48.49
N ILE A 8 38.73 -6.15 -47.17
CA ILE A 8 37.66 -6.58 -46.25
C ILE A 8 36.64 -5.43 -46.19
N SER A 9 35.53 -5.60 -46.90
CA SER A 9 34.38 -4.70 -46.83
C SER A 9 33.59 -5.05 -45.57
N LEU A 10 33.82 -4.29 -44.50
CA LEU A 10 33.09 -4.40 -43.24
C LEU A 10 31.71 -3.74 -43.42
N CYS A 11 30.70 -4.53 -43.79
CA CYS A 11 29.31 -4.08 -43.76
C CYS A 11 28.89 -3.90 -42.30
N CYS A 12 28.90 -2.66 -41.80
CA CYS A 12 28.19 -2.27 -40.59
C CYS A 12 26.68 -2.47 -40.80
N ALA A 13 26.16 -3.65 -40.49
CA ALA A 13 24.74 -3.83 -40.26
C ALA A 13 24.38 -3.09 -38.97
N VAL A 14 23.90 -1.85 -39.11
CA VAL A 14 23.27 -1.11 -38.02
C VAL A 14 21.96 -1.84 -37.72
N LEU A 15 22.01 -2.79 -36.78
CA LEU A 15 20.84 -3.34 -36.12
C LEU A 15 20.24 -2.19 -35.30
N SER A 16 19.42 -1.37 -35.94
CA SER A 16 18.53 -0.44 -35.27
C SER A 16 17.50 -1.27 -34.52
N SER A 17 17.86 -1.69 -33.30
CA SER A 17 16.92 -2.20 -32.31
C SER A 17 15.90 -1.10 -32.07
N GLY A 18 14.80 -1.15 -32.84
CA GLY A 18 13.65 -0.29 -32.65
C GLY A 18 13.07 -0.58 -31.28
N LEU A 19 13.53 0.17 -30.29
CA LEU A 19 12.88 0.23 -29.00
C LEU A 19 11.50 0.84 -29.27
N LEU A 20 10.50 -0.02 -29.46
CA LEU A 20 9.10 0.37 -29.45
C LEU A 20 8.83 0.97 -28.08
N VAL A 21 9.02 2.28 -27.95
CA VAL A 21 8.42 3.06 -26.88
C VAL A 21 6.93 2.95 -27.13
N ARG A 22 6.31 1.92 -26.55
CA ARG A 22 4.85 1.81 -26.52
C ARG A 22 4.37 3.10 -25.87
N GLY A 23 3.79 3.99 -26.68
CA GLY A 23 3.21 5.22 -26.20
C GLY A 23 2.27 4.88 -25.06
N LEU A 24 2.23 5.77 -24.06
CA LEU A 24 1.30 5.65 -22.96
C LEU A 24 -0.12 5.77 -23.54
N GLU A 25 -0.73 4.63 -23.84
CA GLU A 25 -2.06 4.60 -24.44
C GLU A 25 -3.07 5.14 -23.43
N SER A 26 -3.96 6.02 -23.87
CA SER A 26 -5.15 6.36 -23.10
C SER A 26 -6.01 5.11 -22.92
N GLY A 27 -6.62 4.97 -21.74
CA GLY A 27 -7.48 3.83 -21.47
C GLY A 27 -8.34 4.04 -20.24
N TYR A 28 -8.99 2.95 -19.83
CA TYR A 28 -9.87 2.89 -18.69
C TYR A 28 -9.30 1.84 -17.74
N TYR A 29 -8.92 2.27 -16.55
CA TYR A 29 -8.18 1.45 -15.60
C TYR A 29 -8.80 1.57 -14.23
N ARG A 30 -8.79 0.46 -13.48
CA ARG A 30 -9.07 0.44 -12.06
C ARG A 30 -7.77 0.19 -11.31
N ILE A 31 -7.48 1.04 -10.35
CA ILE A 31 -6.30 0.95 -9.50
C ILE A 31 -6.79 0.64 -8.09
N GLN A 32 -6.23 -0.40 -7.50
CA GLN A 32 -6.51 -0.80 -6.13
C GLN A 32 -5.21 -0.73 -5.34
N ALA A 33 -5.26 -0.07 -4.19
CA ALA A 33 -4.15 0.01 -3.25
C ALA A 33 -4.63 -0.43 -1.87
N GLU A 34 -3.86 -1.30 -1.23
CA GLU A 34 -4.17 -1.86 0.08
C GLU A 34 -3.10 -1.45 1.09
N LEU A 35 -3.54 -0.82 2.18
CA LEU A 35 -2.70 -0.62 3.35
C LEU A 35 -2.65 -1.90 4.16
N LEU A 36 -1.43 -2.35 4.45
CA LEU A 36 -1.15 -3.62 5.10
C LEU A 36 -0.96 -3.43 6.61
N GLN A 37 0.00 -2.60 7.00
CA GLN A 37 0.40 -2.43 8.39
C GLN A 37 1.00 -1.04 8.63
N LEU A 38 0.65 -0.43 9.76
CA LEU A 38 1.41 0.67 10.35
C LEU A 38 2.38 0.09 11.38
N GLN A 39 3.64 0.52 11.35
CA GLN A 39 4.65 0.20 12.36
C GLN A 39 5.10 1.49 13.02
N ASN A 40 4.70 1.68 14.28
CA ASN A 40 5.17 2.75 15.14
C ASN A 40 5.64 2.17 16.48
N PRO A 41 6.70 1.33 16.52
CA PRO A 41 7.07 0.55 17.71
C PRO A 41 7.41 1.42 18.93
N LEU A 42 7.76 2.70 18.70
CA LEU A 42 8.06 3.65 19.78
C LEU A 42 6.82 4.39 20.29
N GLY A 43 5.67 4.26 19.63
CA GLY A 43 4.43 4.97 19.98
C GLY A 43 4.61 6.49 19.93
N VAL A 44 5.29 6.99 18.89
CA VAL A 44 5.63 8.41 18.77
C VAL A 44 4.89 9.11 17.64
N ARG A 45 4.69 10.41 17.79
CA ARG A 45 4.08 11.31 16.82
C ARG A 45 5.12 11.92 15.87
N HIS A 46 4.68 12.81 14.98
CA HIS A 46 5.53 13.46 13.98
C HIS A 46 6.68 14.26 14.60
N ASP A 47 6.44 14.87 15.76
CA ASP A 47 7.39 15.66 16.56
C ASP A 47 8.33 14.79 17.41
N GLY A 48 8.08 13.47 17.48
CA GLY A 48 8.83 12.53 18.31
C GLY A 48 8.36 12.45 19.76
N ALA A 49 7.34 13.22 20.16
CA ALA A 49 6.66 13.02 21.43
C ALA A 49 5.87 11.70 21.41
N LEU A 50 5.55 11.17 22.59
CA LEU A 50 4.67 10.01 22.69
C LEU A 50 3.25 10.37 22.20
N CYS A 51 2.57 9.39 21.62
CA CYS A 51 1.13 9.42 21.34
C CYS A 51 0.36 9.71 22.64
N ASP A 52 0.40 8.74 23.56
CA ASP A 52 -0.16 8.86 24.90
C ASP A 52 0.92 8.92 25.98
N ASN A 53 0.64 9.70 27.03
CA ASN A 53 1.48 9.70 28.24
C ASN A 53 1.43 8.36 28.99
N PHE A 54 0.32 7.64 28.88
CA PHE A 54 0.08 6.37 29.54
C PHE A 54 -0.66 5.43 28.58
N GLY A 55 0.06 4.87 27.60
CA GLY A 55 -0.57 3.96 26.64
C GLY A 55 0.22 3.76 25.36
N THR A 56 -0.53 3.40 24.34
CA THR A 56 -0.10 3.17 22.96
C THR A 56 -1.07 3.93 22.06
N CYS A 57 -0.64 4.30 20.85
CA CYS A 57 -1.44 5.15 19.99
C CYS A 57 -2.84 4.58 19.66
N ASP A 58 -3.77 5.49 19.36
CA ASP A 58 -5.12 5.28 18.82
C ASP A 58 -5.17 5.72 17.33
N PRO A 59 -4.50 5.01 16.41
CA PRO A 59 -4.26 5.52 15.07
C PRO A 59 -5.54 5.59 14.24
N VAL A 60 -5.81 6.77 13.68
CA VAL A 60 -6.80 7.05 12.65
C VAL A 60 -6.10 7.34 11.33
N ILE A 61 -6.43 6.55 10.31
CA ILE A 61 -5.83 6.66 8.98
C ILE A 61 -6.86 7.15 7.98
N LYS A 62 -6.53 8.26 7.33
CA LYS A 62 -7.24 8.78 6.17
C LYS A 62 -6.36 8.66 4.94
N VAL A 63 -6.96 8.30 3.80
CA VAL A 63 -6.21 8.13 2.55
C VAL A 63 -6.85 8.80 1.36
N PHE A 64 -6.01 9.05 0.35
CA PHE A 64 -6.42 9.45 -0.99
C PHE A 64 -5.49 8.81 -2.01
N LEU A 65 -6.06 8.16 -3.02
CA LEU A 65 -5.30 7.59 -4.13
C LEU A 65 -5.18 8.64 -5.25
N ASP A 66 -4.04 9.34 -5.30
CA ASP A 66 -3.80 10.46 -6.20
C ASP A 66 -3.27 9.99 -7.55
N THR A 67 -4.17 9.87 -8.52
CA THR A 67 -3.85 9.54 -9.92
C THR A 67 -3.62 10.79 -10.78
N SER A 68 -3.99 11.98 -10.27
CA SER A 68 -4.00 13.23 -11.03
C SER A 68 -2.73 14.06 -10.83
N ARG A 69 -2.19 14.10 -9.62
CA ARG A 69 -0.96 14.81 -9.25
C ARG A 69 -0.06 13.95 -8.35
N PRO A 70 0.32 12.74 -8.77
CA PRO A 70 1.08 11.80 -7.94
C PRO A 70 2.44 12.34 -7.45
N MET A 71 3.06 13.25 -8.21
CA MET A 71 4.34 13.90 -7.87
C MET A 71 4.21 15.23 -7.11
N ALA A 72 2.99 15.72 -6.89
CA ALA A 72 2.82 16.94 -6.10
C ALA A 72 3.23 16.70 -4.65
N ALA A 73 3.71 17.76 -3.98
CA ALA A 73 3.93 17.72 -2.54
C ALA A 73 2.63 17.34 -1.80
N PHE A 74 2.76 16.66 -0.66
CA PHE A 74 1.64 16.35 0.22
C PHE A 74 0.84 17.62 0.55
N PRO A 75 -0.51 17.63 0.50
CA PRO A 75 -1.43 16.48 0.39
C PRO A 75 -1.83 16.12 -1.05
N GLY A 76 -1.07 16.54 -2.07
CA GLY A 76 -1.40 16.24 -3.45
C GLY A 76 -2.66 16.94 -3.93
N ALA A 77 -3.46 16.30 -4.79
CA ALA A 77 -4.61 16.92 -5.45
C ALA A 77 -5.81 17.30 -4.54
N ARG A 78 -5.86 16.85 -3.29
CA ARG A 78 -6.99 17.08 -2.39
C ARG A 78 -6.52 17.52 -1.00
N TYR A 79 -7.37 18.25 -0.28
CA TYR A 79 -7.12 18.57 1.13
C TYR A 79 -7.36 17.33 2.00
N ILE A 80 -6.66 17.21 3.13
CA ILE A 80 -6.78 16.08 4.09
C ILE A 80 -8.23 15.90 4.57
N SER A 81 -9.01 16.98 4.67
CA SER A 81 -10.43 16.93 5.02
C SER A 81 -11.29 16.15 4.02
N GLN A 82 -10.81 15.98 2.80
CA GLN A 82 -11.47 15.24 1.71
C GLN A 82 -10.96 13.80 1.58
N TYR A 83 -9.97 13.39 2.39
CA TYR A 83 -9.46 12.03 2.39
C TYR A 83 -10.47 11.08 3.04
N GLN A 84 -10.54 9.85 2.54
CA GLN A 84 -11.41 8.82 3.09
C GLN A 84 -10.79 8.25 4.37
N LYS A 85 -11.52 8.30 5.49
CA LYS A 85 -11.13 7.53 6.69
C LYS A 85 -11.38 6.05 6.43
N ILE A 86 -10.32 5.24 6.45
CA ILE A 86 -10.40 3.80 6.15
C ILE A 86 -10.09 2.91 7.35
N PHE A 87 -9.44 3.46 8.37
CA PHE A 87 -9.00 2.68 9.53
C PHE A 87 -9.00 3.51 10.81
N THR A 88 -9.32 2.83 11.90
CA THR A 88 -9.18 3.29 13.28
C THR A 88 -8.80 2.09 14.13
N ALA A 89 -7.83 2.24 15.02
CA ALA A 89 -7.56 1.29 16.09
C ALA A 89 -7.45 2.03 17.41
N THR A 90 -7.53 1.28 18.50
CA THR A 90 -7.36 1.76 19.87
C THR A 90 -6.27 0.95 20.53
N ASP A 91 -5.41 1.60 21.31
CA ASP A 91 -4.31 1.02 22.05
C ASP A 91 -3.38 0.14 21.18
N GLN A 92 -2.98 0.63 20.00
CA GLN A 92 -2.15 -0.10 19.06
C GLN A 92 -1.10 0.78 18.35
N ASN A 93 0.16 0.54 18.71
CA ASN A 93 1.33 1.11 18.04
C ASN A 93 1.60 0.51 16.64
N GLU A 94 1.25 -0.76 16.42
CA GLU A 94 1.61 -1.50 15.19
C GLU A 94 0.43 -2.27 14.57
N PRO A 95 -0.72 -1.61 14.28
CA PRO A 95 -1.92 -2.29 13.84
C PRO A 95 -1.79 -2.90 12.44
N LEU A 96 -2.38 -4.08 12.28
CA LEU A 96 -2.70 -4.65 10.97
C LEU A 96 -3.93 -3.95 10.40
N ILE A 97 -3.81 -3.38 9.20
CA ILE A 97 -4.84 -2.55 8.58
C ILE A 97 -5.69 -3.40 7.63
N ASN A 98 -5.07 -3.97 6.60
CA ASN A 98 -5.70 -4.76 5.53
C ASN A 98 -6.96 -4.09 4.97
N LYS A 99 -6.83 -2.81 4.59
CA LYS A 99 -7.90 -2.00 3.99
C LYS A 99 -7.49 -1.51 2.63
N MET A 100 -8.39 -1.68 1.68
CA MET A 100 -8.19 -1.32 0.28
C MET A 100 -8.96 -0.05 -0.07
N VAL A 101 -8.35 0.78 -0.92
CA VAL A 101 -9.01 1.86 -1.64
C VAL A 101 -8.88 1.63 -3.14
N THR A 102 -9.86 2.14 -3.87
CA THR A 102 -9.97 1.98 -5.32
C THR A 102 -10.17 3.35 -5.96
N GLU A 103 -9.49 3.60 -7.07
CA GLU A 103 -9.69 4.77 -7.92
C GLU A 103 -9.70 4.31 -9.38
N ASP A 104 -10.59 4.89 -10.19
CA ASP A 104 -10.65 4.65 -11.62
C ASP A 104 -9.96 5.79 -12.39
N VAL A 105 -9.23 5.45 -13.45
CA VAL A 105 -8.68 6.41 -14.42
C VAL A 105 -9.48 6.28 -15.71
N CYS A 106 -10.21 7.33 -16.09
CA CYS A 106 -11.16 7.30 -17.20
C CYS A 106 -10.68 8.09 -18.42
N GLY A 107 -10.21 7.41 -19.47
CA GLY A 107 -9.92 8.00 -20.77
C GLY A 107 -8.58 8.74 -20.87
N HIS A 108 -7.70 8.58 -19.89
CA HIS A 108 -6.38 9.22 -19.86
C HIS A 108 -5.25 8.20 -19.69
N PRO A 109 -4.04 8.49 -20.17
CA PRO A 109 -2.91 7.60 -19.98
C PRO A 109 -2.54 7.48 -18.49
N PHE A 110 -2.34 6.26 -18.02
CA PHE A 110 -1.90 6.00 -16.64
C PHE A 110 -0.38 5.78 -16.59
N THR A 111 0.34 6.71 -15.94
CA THR A 111 1.79 6.62 -15.72
C THR A 111 2.12 6.07 -14.34
N GLN A 112 1.53 6.66 -13.31
CA GLN A 112 1.86 6.44 -11.91
C GLN A 112 0.71 6.94 -11.03
N ALA A 113 0.65 6.45 -9.79
CA ALA A 113 -0.26 6.91 -8.76
C ALA A 113 0.50 7.03 -7.44
N ASN A 114 -0.04 7.83 -6.52
CA ASN A 114 0.48 7.94 -5.17
C ASN A 114 -0.66 7.69 -4.17
N LEU A 115 -0.57 6.59 -3.41
CA LEU A 115 -1.46 6.40 -2.26
C LEU A 115 -0.95 7.29 -1.13
N ARG A 116 -1.68 8.35 -0.84
CA ARG A 116 -1.35 9.31 0.21
C ARG A 116 -2.08 8.93 1.49
N ALA A 117 -1.37 8.83 2.60
CA ALA A 117 -1.97 8.51 3.90
C ALA A 117 -1.64 9.60 4.91
N TYR A 118 -2.67 10.10 5.58
CA TYR A 118 -2.59 10.96 6.76
C TYR A 118 -2.91 10.11 7.98
N VAL A 119 -1.99 10.07 8.94
CA VAL A 119 -2.14 9.29 10.17
C VAL A 119 -2.09 10.23 11.37
N LYS A 120 -3.10 10.14 12.25
CA LYS A 120 -3.14 10.85 13.53
C LYS A 120 -3.53 9.90 14.64
N ASP A 121 -3.23 10.28 15.87
CA ASP A 121 -3.81 9.74 17.09
C ASP A 121 -5.25 10.23 17.27
N ASP A 122 -6.06 9.51 18.03
CA ASP A 122 -7.42 9.93 18.41
C ASP A 122 -7.60 10.04 19.92
N ASP A 123 -7.03 11.08 20.50
CA ASP A 123 -7.20 11.44 21.92
C ASP A 123 -8.60 11.98 22.17
N SER A 124 -9.56 11.05 22.23
CA SER A 124 -10.98 11.34 22.37
C SER A 124 -11.33 12.02 23.71
N PHE A 125 -10.43 11.99 24.70
CA PHE A 125 -10.66 12.55 26.03
C PHE A 125 -10.41 14.06 26.15
N LEU A 126 -9.38 14.61 25.48
CA LEU A 126 -9.09 16.05 25.57
C LEU A 126 -9.26 16.79 24.24
N ARG A 127 -9.06 16.19 23.05
CA ARG A 127 -9.22 16.85 21.73
C ARG A 127 -8.55 18.24 21.60
N LEU A 128 -7.57 18.57 22.44
CA LEU A 128 -6.98 19.91 22.53
C LEU A 128 -5.69 20.04 21.72
N THR A 129 -5.15 18.95 21.16
CA THR A 129 -3.89 18.93 20.41
C THR A 129 -4.05 18.26 19.04
N ASP A 130 -3.22 18.71 18.09
CA ASP A 130 -3.07 18.03 16.80
C ASP A 130 -2.11 16.85 17.00
N ASP A 131 -2.68 15.67 17.23
CA ASP A 131 -1.90 14.46 17.51
C ASP A 131 -1.47 13.76 16.21
N HIS A 132 -0.90 14.54 15.29
CA HIS A 132 -0.42 14.06 14.00
C HIS A 132 0.74 13.07 14.19
N ILE A 133 0.61 11.87 13.61
CA ILE A 133 1.64 10.81 13.69
C ILE A 133 2.62 10.95 12.54
N SER A 134 2.14 10.93 11.29
CA SER A 134 2.95 11.16 10.09
C SER A 134 2.05 11.25 8.86
N ASP A 135 2.61 11.85 7.80
CA ASP A 135 2.10 11.72 6.45
C ASP A 135 2.95 10.71 5.68
N PHE A 136 2.34 9.99 4.75
CA PHE A 136 3.02 9.01 3.90
C PHE A 136 2.68 9.21 2.43
N ASP A 137 3.71 9.18 1.60
CA ASP A 137 3.61 9.07 0.15
C ASP A 137 4.01 7.65 -0.28
N CYS A 138 3.08 6.94 -0.90
CA CYS A 138 3.25 5.59 -1.41
C CYS A 138 3.18 5.64 -2.95
N LEU A 139 4.25 6.15 -3.58
CA LEU A 139 4.32 6.32 -5.04
C LEU A 139 4.56 4.96 -5.75
N PHE A 140 3.81 4.68 -6.81
CA PHE A 140 3.97 3.47 -7.62
C PHE A 140 3.58 3.67 -9.08
N SER A 141 4.07 2.78 -9.94
CA SER A 141 3.78 2.73 -11.38
C SER A 141 3.62 1.28 -11.85
N PRO A 142 3.01 1.04 -13.03
CA PRO A 142 3.13 -0.27 -13.67
C PRO A 142 4.60 -0.63 -13.85
N SER A 143 4.94 -1.91 -13.67
CA SER A 143 6.30 -2.43 -13.87
C SER A 143 6.27 -3.78 -14.58
N LEU A 144 7.44 -4.34 -14.91
CA LEU A 144 7.52 -5.69 -15.47
C LEU A 144 7.02 -6.76 -14.50
N ASP A 145 7.25 -6.57 -13.20
CA ASP A 145 6.86 -7.51 -12.14
C ASP A 145 5.39 -7.37 -11.74
N VAL A 146 4.82 -6.17 -11.89
CA VAL A 146 3.41 -5.88 -11.61
C VAL A 146 2.80 -5.24 -12.86
N PRO A 147 2.58 -6.06 -13.91
CA PRO A 147 1.99 -5.57 -15.14
C PRO A 147 0.52 -5.23 -14.92
N MET A 148 -0.01 -4.41 -15.80
CA MET A 148 -1.42 -4.10 -15.83
C MET A 148 -2.23 -5.31 -16.33
N GLY A 149 -3.15 -5.80 -15.50
CA GLY A 149 -4.07 -6.89 -15.85
C GLY A 149 -5.02 -6.50 -16.98
N THR A 150 -5.47 -7.48 -17.75
CA THR A 150 -6.51 -7.26 -18.78
C THR A 150 -7.89 -7.08 -18.16
N ASP A 151 -8.05 -7.56 -16.93
CA ASP A 151 -9.28 -7.57 -16.13
C ASP A 151 -8.90 -7.84 -14.66
N GLU A 152 -9.89 -7.85 -13.76
CA GLU A 152 -9.64 -8.06 -12.33
C GLU A 152 -9.04 -9.43 -12.00
N SER A 153 -9.43 -10.48 -12.73
CA SER A 153 -9.03 -11.86 -12.43
C SER A 153 -7.57 -12.13 -12.79
N THR A 154 -7.04 -11.39 -13.76
CA THR A 154 -5.63 -11.45 -14.20
C THR A 154 -4.73 -10.44 -13.49
N ALA A 155 -5.30 -9.54 -12.68
CA ALA A 155 -4.58 -8.52 -11.94
C ALA A 155 -3.79 -9.13 -10.77
N ILE A 156 -2.47 -9.01 -10.82
CA ILE A 156 -1.57 -9.51 -9.77
C ILE A 156 -1.29 -8.39 -8.75
N TRP A 157 -1.35 -8.73 -7.46
CA TRP A 157 -0.91 -7.84 -6.39
C TRP A 157 0.61 -7.69 -6.39
N SER A 158 1.08 -6.46 -6.22
CA SER A 158 2.48 -6.19 -5.91
C SER A 158 2.88 -6.86 -4.59
N ASN A 159 4.19 -7.05 -4.42
CA ASN A 159 4.73 -7.30 -3.08
C ASN A 159 4.41 -6.11 -2.15
N GLY A 160 4.35 -6.40 -0.85
CA GLY A 160 4.25 -5.36 0.17
C GLY A 160 5.52 -4.52 0.19
N GLN A 161 5.37 -3.19 0.16
CA GLN A 161 6.48 -2.26 0.13
C GLN A 161 6.22 -1.08 1.09
N PRO A 162 7.28 -0.45 1.62
CA PRO A 162 7.13 0.68 2.52
C PRO A 162 6.77 1.96 1.75
N CYS A 163 5.93 2.79 2.34
CA CYS A 163 5.72 4.18 1.94
C CYS A 163 6.83 5.07 2.50
N VAL A 164 7.02 6.24 1.88
CA VAL A 164 7.94 7.27 2.36
C VAL A 164 7.20 8.16 3.35
N GLY A 165 7.61 8.12 4.63
CA GLY A 165 7.09 9.03 5.66
C GLY A 165 7.74 10.42 5.56
N THR A 166 6.96 11.48 5.75
CA THR A 166 7.46 12.87 5.76
C THR A 166 8.18 13.23 7.05
N THR A 167 7.86 12.56 8.14
CA THR A 167 8.37 12.83 9.49
C THR A 167 8.91 11.56 10.15
N GLN A 168 9.90 11.70 11.04
CA GLN A 168 10.55 10.59 11.76
C GLN A 168 11.01 9.43 10.84
N PRO A 169 11.82 9.69 9.81
CA PRO A 169 12.20 8.68 8.82
C PRO A 169 12.83 7.45 9.49
N GLY A 170 12.29 6.27 9.16
CA GLY A 170 12.75 4.99 9.68
C GLY A 170 12.18 4.57 11.04
N LYS A 171 11.56 5.49 11.81
CA LYS A 171 10.91 5.17 13.09
C LYS A 171 9.45 4.79 12.95
N ILE A 172 8.75 5.44 12.02
CA ILE A 172 7.36 5.15 11.70
C ILE A 172 7.32 4.68 10.24
N LYS A 173 6.67 3.54 9.97
CA LYS A 173 6.57 2.96 8.63
C LYS A 173 5.14 2.59 8.33
N LEU A 174 4.73 2.79 7.08
CA LEU A 174 3.46 2.31 6.57
C LEU A 174 3.75 1.39 5.38
N PHE A 175 3.12 0.22 5.35
CA PHE A 175 3.29 -0.74 4.26
C PHE A 175 2.03 -0.80 3.41
N PHE A 176 2.23 -0.89 2.10
CA PHE A 176 1.13 -1.02 1.14
C PHE A 176 1.48 -2.02 0.03
N ARG A 177 0.45 -2.45 -0.69
CA ARG A 177 0.57 -3.12 -1.99
C ARG A 177 -0.48 -2.58 -2.95
N TYR A 178 -0.31 -2.83 -4.24
CA TYR A 178 -1.26 -2.38 -5.26
C TYR A 178 -1.48 -3.43 -6.33
N ARG A 179 -2.60 -3.31 -7.05
CA ARG A 179 -2.83 -3.98 -8.33
C ARG A 179 -3.60 -3.04 -9.25
N MET A 180 -3.54 -3.30 -10.54
CA MET A 180 -4.22 -2.49 -11.55
C MET A 180 -4.66 -3.36 -12.71
N TYR A 181 -5.79 -3.00 -13.31
CA TYR A 181 -6.35 -3.71 -14.44
C TYR A 181 -7.21 -2.81 -15.31
N ARG A 182 -7.43 -3.23 -16.55
CA ARG A 182 -8.34 -2.56 -17.47
C ARG A 182 -9.79 -2.81 -17.06
N ILE A 183 -10.63 -1.80 -17.24
CA ILE A 183 -12.09 -1.85 -17.08
C ILE A 183 -12.76 -1.32 -18.33
N SER A 184 -14.07 -1.56 -18.50
CA SER A 184 -14.78 -0.96 -19.64
C SER A 184 -15.04 0.54 -19.42
N PRO A 185 -15.21 1.33 -20.50
CA PRO A 185 -15.62 2.73 -20.37
C PRO A 185 -16.90 2.91 -19.55
N GLU A 186 -17.83 1.95 -19.66
CA GLU A 186 -19.11 1.98 -18.94
C GLU A 186 -18.95 1.70 -17.45
N GLU A 187 -17.91 0.98 -17.03
CA GLU A 187 -17.62 0.69 -15.61
C GLU A 187 -16.92 1.85 -14.91
N CYS A 188 -16.27 2.73 -15.67
CA CYS A 188 -15.40 3.76 -15.13
C CYS A 188 -16.19 4.82 -14.34
N GLY A 189 -15.72 5.12 -13.11
CA GLY A 189 -16.37 6.07 -12.22
C GLY A 189 -17.66 5.54 -11.58
N LYS A 190 -18.09 4.32 -11.94
CA LYS A 190 -19.15 3.57 -11.24
C LYS A 190 -18.58 2.75 -10.10
N LEU A 191 -17.60 3.29 -9.38
CA LEU A 191 -17.07 2.67 -8.18
C LEU A 191 -18.26 2.33 -7.29
N SER A 192 -18.54 1.03 -7.18
CA SER A 192 -19.56 0.54 -6.26
C SER A 192 -19.06 0.98 -4.91
N VAL A 193 -19.81 1.88 -4.26
CA VAL A 193 -19.55 2.31 -2.89
C VAL A 193 -19.20 1.04 -2.14
N THR A 194 -17.92 0.87 -1.81
CA THR A 194 -17.48 -0.28 -1.05
C THR A 194 -18.08 -0.02 0.31
N THR A 195 -19.26 -0.59 0.53
CA THR A 195 -19.90 -0.64 1.83
C THR A 195 -18.80 -1.16 2.73
N ASN A 196 -18.46 -0.38 3.76
CA ASN A 196 -17.57 -0.78 4.83
C ASN A 196 -18.19 -1.97 5.58
N ALA A 197 -18.39 -3.10 4.92
CA ALA A 197 -18.66 -4.36 5.57
C ALA A 197 -17.42 -4.59 6.44
N PRO A 198 -17.60 -4.71 7.77
CA PRO A 198 -16.51 -5.13 8.62
C PRO A 198 -15.93 -6.39 8.00
N VAL A 199 -14.62 -6.36 7.69
CA VAL A 199 -13.89 -7.59 7.46
C VAL A 199 -14.00 -8.32 8.79
N VAL A 200 -14.95 -9.25 8.89
CA VAL A 200 -15.04 -10.18 10.01
C VAL A 200 -13.74 -10.95 9.93
N GLN A 201 -12.78 -10.57 10.77
CA GLN A 201 -11.59 -11.38 10.96
C GLN A 201 -12.10 -12.74 11.40
N PRO A 202 -11.71 -13.85 10.75
CA PRO A 202 -12.04 -15.17 11.26
C PRO A 202 -11.47 -15.23 12.67
N GLU A 203 -12.33 -15.38 13.69
CA GLU A 203 -11.90 -15.68 15.05
C GLU A 203 -10.99 -16.90 14.95
N ILE A 204 -9.70 -16.70 15.18
CA ILE A 204 -8.75 -17.78 15.32
C ILE A 204 -9.15 -18.47 16.63
N HIS A 205 -10.00 -19.50 16.53
CA HIS A 205 -10.24 -20.42 17.62
C HIS A 205 -8.92 -21.13 17.91
N THR A 206 -8.14 -20.58 18.84
CA THR A 206 -7.05 -21.31 19.48
C THR A 206 -7.63 -22.56 20.12
N PRO A 207 -7.20 -23.77 19.72
CA PRO A 207 -7.62 -24.99 20.40
C PRO A 207 -7.10 -24.91 21.85
N VAL A 208 -8.02 -24.91 22.81
CA VAL A 208 -7.70 -25.05 24.23
C VAL A 208 -7.05 -26.42 24.40
N SER A 209 -5.75 -26.42 24.64
CA SER A 209 -4.97 -27.63 24.90
C SER A 209 -5.49 -28.28 26.18
N ALA A 210 -6.16 -29.42 26.06
CA ALA A 210 -6.62 -30.20 27.20
C ALA A 210 -5.42 -30.80 27.93
N THR A 211 -5.09 -30.26 29.10
CA THR A 211 -4.12 -30.83 30.04
C THR A 211 -4.65 -32.18 30.53
N GLN A 212 -4.07 -33.28 30.05
CA GLN A 212 -4.31 -34.62 30.60
C GLN A 212 -3.62 -34.74 31.97
N ILE A 213 -4.42 -34.79 33.03
CA ILE A 213 -3.97 -35.17 34.37
C ILE A 213 -3.86 -36.70 34.39
N SER A 214 -2.62 -37.22 34.34
CA SER A 214 -2.35 -38.65 34.54
C SER A 214 -2.13 -38.92 36.04
N ALA A 215 -3.14 -39.48 36.69
CA ALA A 215 -3.04 -39.96 38.07
C ALA A 215 -2.40 -41.36 38.08
N THR A 216 -1.15 -41.44 38.55
CA THR A 216 -0.46 -42.71 38.81
C THR A 216 -0.85 -43.22 40.20
N VAL A 217 -1.65 -44.29 40.24
CA VAL A 217 -1.95 -45.06 41.47
C VAL A 217 -0.78 -46.02 41.73
N ARG A 218 -0.01 -45.80 42.79
CA ARG A 218 0.93 -46.82 43.32
C ARG A 218 0.22 -47.66 44.37
N HIS A 219 0.09 -48.95 44.07
CA HIS A 219 -0.20 -49.99 45.06
C HIS A 219 1.01 -50.17 45.98
N ALA A 220 0.78 -50.14 47.29
CA ALA A 220 1.71 -50.66 48.28
C ALA A 220 1.21 -52.04 48.75
N MET A 221 2.01 -53.07 48.52
CA MET A 221 1.94 -54.34 49.25
C MET A 221 3.07 -54.34 50.27
N ALA A 222 2.72 -54.43 51.56
CA ALA A 222 3.37 -55.16 52.65
C ALA A 222 2.71 -54.77 53.97
#